data_AF-A0A9P7ZQ21-F1
#
_entry.id   AF-A0A9P7ZQ21-F1
#
_cell.length_a   1.000
_cell.length_b   1.000
_cell.length_c   1.000
_cell.angle_alpha   90.00
_cell.angle_beta   90.00
_cell.angle_gamma   90.00
#
_symmetry.space_group_name_H-M   'P 1'
#
loop_
_entity.id
_entity.type
_entity.pdbx_description
1 polymer ?
#
loop_
_entity_poly.entity_id
_entity_poly.type
_entity_poly.pdbx_seq_one_letter_code
_entity_poly.pdbx_strand_id
1 'polypeptide(L)'
;MTDPLRMDFVDAVCGKEIYNFFNNRVIEHTNSTGADAATMEWSEGDTVQYAAPNGVLAPNVRGIYEIVTRKPIARVLVTERVPGGQLRTQLACMRACTQPFIGRVGRQRLRNPYDRIPTTYCGPFADEKAFDTWCLARVTALRGPFVRLKWQWLMRREKRNPPGAFVLTHGDLSPRNIIVQDGVITVIIDWETSGFYPEYAEYAFAMMLSHGHEKWWTPVLKEVLQPCSKQRLEFTRLFEDRGW
;
A
#
# COMPACT_ATOMS: atom_id res chain seq x y z
N MET A 1 -12.58 -14.91 33.53
CA MET A 1 -11.53 -15.31 32.57
C MET A 1 -11.64 -14.35 31.40
N THR A 2 -10.68 -13.43 31.26
CA THR A 2 -10.59 -12.52 30.13
C THR A 2 -10.17 -13.30 28.89
N ASP A 3 -10.87 -13.12 27.78
CA ASP A 3 -10.51 -13.70 26.50
C ASP A 3 -9.17 -13.09 26.04
N PRO A 4 -8.10 -13.88 25.86
CA PRO A 4 -6.79 -13.36 25.49
C PRO A 4 -6.76 -12.64 24.13
N LEU A 5 -7.80 -12.78 23.29
CA LEU A 5 -7.91 -12.10 21.99
C LEU A 5 -8.66 -10.76 22.04
N ARG A 6 -9.10 -10.33 23.23
CA ARG A 6 -9.94 -9.14 23.42
C ARG A 6 -9.23 -8.07 24.24
N MET A 7 -8.98 -6.92 23.63
CA MET A 7 -8.37 -5.75 24.27
C MET A 7 -9.42 -4.65 24.47
N ASP A 8 -9.48 -4.06 25.66
CA ASP A 8 -10.30 -2.89 25.92
C ASP A 8 -9.64 -1.62 25.34
N PHE A 9 -10.46 -0.69 24.84
CA PHE A 9 -9.98 0.51 24.12
C PHE A 9 -9.00 1.35 24.94
N VAL A 10 -9.19 1.43 26.26
CA VAL A 10 -8.35 2.23 27.16
C VAL A 10 -6.94 1.61 27.28
N ASP A 11 -6.86 0.28 27.29
CA ASP A 11 -5.59 -0.46 27.40
C ASP A 11 -4.76 -0.39 26.12
N ALA A 12 -5.42 -0.31 24.95
CA ALA A 12 -4.75 -0.14 23.66
C ALA A 12 -4.17 1.26 23.45
N VAL A 13 -4.65 2.26 24.19
CA VAL A 13 -4.38 3.69 23.96
C VAL A 13 -3.36 4.27 24.97
N CYS A 14 -3.08 3.55 26.06
CA CYS A 14 -2.04 3.90 27.02
C CYS A 14 -0.66 3.55 26.47
N GLY A 15 0.19 4.55 26.23
CA GLY A 15 1.57 4.36 25.78
C GLY A 15 2.11 5.63 25.16
N LYS A 16 3.40 5.65 24.80
CA LYS A 16 3.99 6.80 24.12
C LYS A 16 3.61 6.74 22.65
N GLU A 17 2.86 7.73 22.18
CA GLU A 17 2.55 7.85 20.77
C GLU A 17 3.84 8.13 19.98
N ILE A 18 4.13 7.26 19.00
CA ILE A 18 5.30 7.39 18.12
C ILE A 18 4.91 7.77 16.69
N TYR A 19 3.65 7.58 16.32
CA TYR A 19 3.06 8.07 15.07
C TYR A 19 1.55 8.26 15.19
N ASN A 20 1.03 9.33 14.58
CA ASN A 20 -0.40 9.59 14.52
C ASN A 20 -0.72 10.47 13.30
N PHE A 21 -1.41 9.89 12.33
CA PHE A 21 -1.85 10.59 11.13
C PHE A 21 -3.12 9.91 10.58
N PHE A 22 -4.18 10.67 10.33
CA PHE A 22 -5.44 10.20 9.71
C PHE A 22 -5.92 8.81 10.18
N ASN A 23 -6.25 8.67 11.48
CA ASN A 23 -6.69 7.43 12.12
C ASN A 23 -5.66 6.28 12.19
N ASN A 24 -4.48 6.43 11.57
CA ASN A 24 -3.37 5.49 11.70
C ASN A 24 -2.47 5.93 12.86
N ARG A 25 -2.56 5.20 13.98
CA ARG A 25 -1.88 5.56 15.23
C ARG A 25 -1.04 4.39 15.73
N VAL A 26 0.25 4.66 15.93
CA VAL A 26 1.23 3.70 16.45
C VAL A 26 1.64 4.15 17.85
N ILE A 27 1.48 3.26 18.82
CA ILE A 27 1.72 3.54 20.22
C ILE A 27 2.81 2.58 20.72
N GLU A 28 3.90 3.15 21.21
CA GLU A 28 4.90 2.42 21.97
C GLU A 28 4.29 2.10 23.34
N HIS A 29 3.80 0.87 23.50
CA HIS A 29 3.25 0.35 24.74
C HIS A 29 3.87 -1.01 25.03
N THR A 30 4.84 -1.03 25.93
CA THR A 30 5.55 -2.25 26.33
C THR A 30 4.68 -3.08 27.28
N ASN A 31 4.07 -4.16 26.78
CA ASN A 31 3.43 -5.15 27.66
C ASN A 31 4.50 -5.98 28.42
N SER A 32 4.09 -6.86 29.33
CA SER A 32 4.99 -7.73 30.14
C SER A 32 5.90 -8.66 29.31
N THR A 33 5.74 -8.69 27.98
CA THR A 33 6.58 -9.45 27.03
C THR A 33 7.48 -8.57 26.16
N GLY A 34 7.47 -7.24 26.35
CA GLY A 34 8.39 -6.31 25.68
C GLY A 34 8.00 -5.84 24.27
N ALA A 35 6.73 -5.97 23.85
CA ALA A 35 6.28 -5.64 22.49
C ALA A 35 5.40 -4.38 22.45
N ASP A 36 5.41 -3.65 21.32
CA ASP A 36 4.70 -2.37 21.09
C ASP A 36 3.35 -2.57 20.38
N ALA A 37 2.39 -1.63 20.47
CA ALA A 37 1.03 -1.82 19.97
C ALA A 37 0.55 -0.67 19.04
N ALA A 38 0.08 -0.99 17.84
CA ALA A 38 -0.44 -0.06 16.83
C ALA A 38 -1.93 -0.34 16.55
N THR A 39 -2.73 0.67 16.22
CA THR A 39 -4.11 0.46 15.72
C THR A 39 -4.13 0.58 14.20
N MET A 40 -4.76 -0.36 13.50
CA MET A 40 -4.74 -0.43 12.03
C MET A 40 -6.05 -0.94 11.42
N GLU A 41 -6.24 -0.65 10.14
CA GLU A 41 -7.33 -1.22 9.35
C GLU A 41 -7.12 -2.71 9.02
N TRP A 42 -8.23 -3.42 8.79
CA TRP A 42 -8.25 -4.87 8.52
C TRP A 42 -7.31 -5.28 7.38
N SER A 43 -7.37 -4.56 6.26
CA SER A 43 -6.61 -4.91 5.05
C SER A 43 -5.12 -4.53 5.14
N GLU A 44 -4.80 -3.53 5.95
CA GLU A 44 -3.43 -3.14 6.28
C GLU A 44 -2.74 -4.25 7.08
N GLY A 45 -3.41 -4.77 8.12
CA GLY A 45 -2.91 -5.83 8.98
C GLY A 45 -2.46 -7.08 8.24
N ASP A 46 -3.27 -7.55 7.28
CA ASP A 46 -2.92 -8.73 6.47
C ASP A 46 -1.69 -8.48 5.59
N THR A 47 -1.51 -7.25 5.11
CA THR A 47 -0.37 -6.92 4.25
C THR A 47 0.91 -6.80 5.05
N VAL A 48 0.84 -6.18 6.23
CA VAL A 48 1.94 -6.09 7.19
C VAL A 48 2.36 -7.49 7.66
N GLN A 49 1.40 -8.36 8.00
CA GLN A 49 1.64 -9.75 8.40
C GLN A 49 2.29 -10.57 7.28
N TYR A 50 2.00 -10.25 6.03
CA TYR A 50 2.65 -10.87 4.89
C TYR A 50 4.05 -10.30 4.62
N ALA A 51 4.23 -8.98 4.70
CA ALA A 51 5.47 -8.31 4.34
C ALA A 51 6.60 -8.54 5.35
N ALA A 52 6.32 -8.48 6.65
CA ALA A 52 7.34 -8.53 7.69
C ALA A 52 8.15 -9.84 7.72
N PRO A 53 7.52 -11.04 7.64
CA PRO A 53 8.27 -12.31 7.55
C PRO A 53 9.09 -12.45 6.26
N ASN A 54 8.77 -11.67 5.22
CA ASN A 54 9.51 -11.66 3.95
C ASN A 54 10.64 -10.62 3.92
N GLY A 55 11.08 -10.14 5.10
CA GLY A 55 12.25 -9.27 5.25
C GLY A 55 12.01 -7.80 4.90
N VAL A 56 10.75 -7.40 4.65
CA VAL A 56 10.38 -5.99 4.60
C VAL A 56 10.33 -5.46 6.03
N LEU A 57 10.86 -4.26 6.27
CA LEU A 57 10.74 -3.51 7.53
C LEU A 57 9.32 -2.96 7.69
N ALA A 58 8.36 -3.87 7.63
CA ALA A 58 7.02 -3.71 8.12
C ALA A 58 7.01 -4.26 9.57
N PRO A 59 6.16 -3.72 10.44
CA PRO A 59 6.19 -4.10 11.84
C PRO A 59 5.72 -5.58 11.99
N ASN A 60 6.52 -6.43 12.66
CA ASN A 60 6.27 -7.87 12.77
C ASN A 60 4.99 -8.17 13.55
N VAL A 61 4.00 -8.81 12.94
CA VAL A 61 2.71 -9.06 13.58
C VAL A 61 2.79 -10.19 14.62
N ARG A 62 2.92 -9.84 15.91
CA ARG A 62 2.87 -10.81 17.02
C ARG A 62 1.46 -11.20 17.43
N GLY A 63 0.48 -10.34 17.15
CA GLY A 63 -0.92 -10.62 17.42
C GLY A 63 -1.81 -9.51 16.88
N ILE A 64 -2.97 -9.90 16.36
CA ILE A 64 -4.03 -8.99 15.92
C ILE A 64 -5.17 -9.13 16.94
N TYR A 65 -5.44 -8.05 17.66
CA TYR A 65 -6.50 -8.00 18.67
C TYR A 65 -7.64 -7.15 18.13
N GLU A 66 -8.88 -7.59 18.31
CA GLU A 66 -10.04 -6.77 17.97
C GLU A 66 -10.40 -5.87 19.16
N ILE A 67 -10.47 -4.55 18.95
CA ILE A 67 -11.06 -3.65 19.93
C ILE A 67 -12.57 -3.76 19.80
N VAL A 68 -13.16 -4.51 20.73
CA VAL A 68 -14.61 -4.78 20.76
C VAL A 68 -15.28 -3.87 21.79
N THR A 69 -15.93 -2.79 21.32
CA THR A 69 -16.90 -2.02 22.13
C THR A 69 -18.33 -2.52 21.86
N ARG A 70 -19.38 -1.73 22.11
CA ARG A 70 -20.77 -2.06 21.65
C ARG A 70 -20.85 -2.25 20.12
N LYS A 71 -19.84 -1.79 19.37
CA LYS A 71 -19.50 -2.18 17.99
C LYS A 71 -17.99 -2.44 17.91
N PRO A 72 -17.50 -3.34 17.04
CA PRO A 72 -16.07 -3.43 16.76
C PRO A 72 -15.61 -2.15 16.03
N ILE A 73 -14.63 -1.43 16.58
CA ILE A 73 -14.20 -0.10 16.06
C ILE A 73 -12.85 -0.18 15.33
N ALA A 74 -11.91 -1.04 15.76
CA ALA A 74 -10.59 -1.16 15.12
C ALA A 74 -9.84 -2.45 15.52
N ARG A 75 -8.75 -2.79 14.80
CA ARG A 75 -7.82 -3.87 15.18
C ARG A 75 -6.51 -3.28 15.70
N VAL A 76 -6.01 -3.81 16.81
CA VAL A 76 -4.71 -3.45 17.37
C VAL A 76 -3.71 -4.53 17.00
N LEU A 77 -2.67 -4.10 16.32
CA LEU A 77 -1.53 -4.88 15.96
C LEU A 77 -0.43 -4.72 17.01
N VAL A 78 -0.01 -5.81 17.65
CA VAL A 78 1.21 -5.79 18.50
C VAL A 78 2.40 -6.19 17.66
N THR A 79 3.45 -5.35 17.63
CA THR A 79 4.64 -5.56 16.83
C THR A 79 5.95 -5.39 17.56
N GLU A 80 6.98 -6.00 16.99
CA GLU A 80 8.35 -5.76 17.38
C GLU A 80 8.90 -4.51 16.69
N ARG A 81 9.72 -3.75 17.41
CA ARG A 81 10.60 -2.76 16.81
C ARG A 81 11.59 -3.46 15.88
N VAL A 82 11.57 -3.09 14.62
CA VAL A 82 12.42 -3.68 13.59
C VAL A 82 13.78 -2.94 13.50
N PRO A 83 14.90 -3.66 13.36
CA PRO A 83 16.22 -3.07 13.18
C PRO A 83 16.30 -2.38 11.82
N GLY A 84 16.92 -1.21 11.74
CA GLY A 84 16.82 -0.39 10.52
C GLY A 84 17.58 -0.93 9.29
N GLY A 85 17.20 -0.46 8.09
CA GLY A 85 17.89 -0.67 6.81
C GLY A 85 17.80 0.51 5.82
N GLN A 86 18.32 0.35 4.60
CA GLN A 86 18.25 1.35 3.52
C GLN A 86 17.01 1.15 2.63
N LEU A 87 16.50 2.22 2.01
CA LEU A 87 15.27 2.19 1.19
C LEU A 87 15.35 1.20 0.04
N ARG A 88 16.48 1.12 -0.66
CA ARG A 88 16.68 0.17 -1.77
C ARG A 88 16.57 -1.28 -1.30
N THR A 89 17.11 -1.59 -0.13
CA THR A 89 16.98 -2.93 0.48
C THR A 89 15.53 -3.25 0.79
N GLN A 90 14.78 -2.28 1.33
CA GLN A 90 13.36 -2.47 1.62
C GLN A 90 12.53 -2.70 0.37
N LEU A 91 12.79 -1.93 -0.69
CA LEU A 91 12.15 -2.12 -1.99
C LEU A 91 12.50 -3.49 -2.56
N ALA A 92 13.75 -3.94 -2.45
CA ALA A 92 14.13 -5.28 -2.91
C ALA A 92 13.38 -6.40 -2.16
N CYS A 93 13.21 -6.29 -0.84
CA CYS A 93 12.39 -7.23 -0.07
C CYS A 93 10.91 -7.20 -0.52
N MET A 94 10.36 -6.01 -0.77
CA MET A 94 9.01 -5.89 -1.34
C MET A 94 8.93 -6.52 -2.73
N ARG A 95 9.97 -6.43 -3.57
CA ARG A 95 9.96 -7.06 -4.92
C ARG A 95 10.11 -8.56 -4.88
N ALA A 96 10.75 -9.12 -3.86
CA ALA A 96 10.80 -10.56 -3.64
C ALA A 96 9.41 -11.14 -3.30
N CYS A 97 8.54 -10.34 -2.68
CA CYS A 97 7.14 -10.69 -2.43
C CYS A 97 6.34 -10.69 -3.73
N THR A 98 6.02 -11.87 -4.27
CA THR A 98 5.28 -11.99 -5.54
C THR A 98 3.97 -12.76 -5.39
N GLN A 99 3.01 -12.51 -6.29
CA GLN A 99 1.78 -13.28 -6.40
C GLN A 99 1.24 -13.32 -7.86
N PRO A 100 0.33 -14.26 -8.20
CA PRO A 100 -0.09 -14.48 -9.57
C PRO A 100 -1.22 -13.58 -10.09
N PHE A 101 -1.75 -12.68 -9.25
CA PHE A 101 -2.85 -11.78 -9.61
C PHE A 101 -2.61 -10.36 -9.08
N ILE A 102 -3.26 -9.36 -9.67
CA ILE A 102 -3.23 -7.98 -9.18
C ILE A 102 -4.29 -7.85 -8.09
N GLY A 103 -3.89 -7.55 -6.87
CA GLY A 103 -4.78 -7.65 -5.71
C GLY A 103 -4.05 -7.45 -4.39
N ARG A 104 -4.76 -7.57 -3.28
CA ARG A 104 -4.13 -7.71 -1.96
C ARG A 104 -3.94 -9.18 -1.58
N VAL A 105 -3.21 -9.40 -0.49
CA VAL A 105 -3.05 -10.72 0.15
C VAL A 105 -4.42 -11.37 0.32
N GLY A 106 -4.51 -12.69 0.07
CA GLY A 106 -5.76 -13.43 0.24
C GLY A 106 -6.84 -13.12 -0.81
N ARG A 107 -6.48 -12.61 -1.99
CA ARG A 107 -7.43 -12.25 -3.08
C ARG A 107 -8.41 -11.14 -2.69
N GLN A 108 -8.03 -10.28 -1.76
CA GLN A 108 -8.84 -9.13 -1.39
C GLN A 108 -8.77 -8.02 -2.46
N ARG A 109 -9.77 -7.13 -2.41
CA ARG A 109 -9.86 -5.95 -3.29
C ARG A 109 -8.76 -4.96 -2.95
N LEU A 110 -8.27 -4.27 -3.97
CA LEU A 110 -7.31 -3.17 -3.84
C LEU A 110 -8.03 -1.90 -3.46
N ARG A 111 -7.36 -1.01 -2.72
CA ARG A 111 -7.75 0.40 -2.70
C ARG A 111 -7.55 0.96 -4.10
N ASN A 112 -8.54 1.69 -4.61
CA ASN A 112 -8.47 2.25 -5.96
C ASN A 112 -7.35 3.32 -5.99
N PRO A 113 -6.26 3.12 -6.76
CA PRO A 113 -5.15 4.08 -6.78
C PRO A 113 -5.54 5.42 -7.42
N TYR A 114 -6.63 5.44 -8.19
CA TYR A 114 -7.21 6.64 -8.75
C TYR A 114 -8.20 7.23 -7.75
N ASP A 115 -7.66 7.93 -6.76
CA ASP A 115 -8.41 8.68 -5.75
C ASP A 115 -9.31 9.73 -6.42
N ARG A 116 -10.44 10.06 -5.77
CA ARG A 116 -11.48 11.03 -6.22
C ARG A 116 -12.56 10.50 -7.16
N ILE A 117 -12.77 9.19 -7.20
CA ILE A 117 -13.87 8.57 -7.96
C ILE A 117 -14.79 7.81 -6.98
N PRO A 118 -16.11 7.65 -7.21
CA PRO A 118 -17.05 7.05 -6.25
C PRO A 118 -16.75 5.59 -5.83
N THR A 119 -15.72 4.98 -6.42
CA THR A 119 -15.34 3.59 -6.16
C THR A 119 -14.05 3.56 -5.36
N THR A 120 -14.17 3.28 -4.06
CA THR A 120 -13.04 3.18 -3.12
C THR A 120 -12.17 1.94 -3.36
N TYR A 121 -12.75 0.84 -3.87
CA TYR A 121 -12.04 -0.44 -4.03
C TYR A 121 -12.19 -1.05 -5.43
N CYS A 122 -11.13 -1.67 -5.95
CA CYS A 122 -11.12 -2.33 -7.26
C CYS A 122 -10.51 -3.74 -7.21
N GLY A 123 -10.64 -4.50 -8.29
CA GLY A 123 -10.11 -5.86 -8.38
C GLY A 123 -10.77 -6.85 -7.42
N PRO A 124 -10.08 -7.97 -7.09
CA PRO A 124 -8.79 -8.39 -7.65
C PRO A 124 -8.88 -8.67 -9.16
N PHE A 125 -7.75 -8.61 -9.87
CA PHE A 125 -7.65 -8.85 -11.30
C PHE A 125 -6.72 -10.02 -11.58
N ALA A 126 -7.12 -10.92 -12.48
CA ALA A 126 -6.32 -12.09 -12.82
C ALA A 126 -4.99 -11.74 -13.49
N ASP A 127 -4.96 -10.67 -14.28
CA ASP A 127 -3.78 -10.24 -15.02
C ASP A 127 -3.79 -8.71 -15.29
N GLU A 128 -2.68 -8.22 -15.85
CA GLU A 128 -2.50 -6.81 -16.25
C GLU A 128 -3.53 -6.37 -17.30
N LYS A 129 -4.00 -7.29 -18.16
CA LYS A 129 -4.99 -7.00 -19.20
C LYS A 129 -6.37 -6.73 -18.59
N ALA A 130 -6.77 -7.48 -17.58
CA ALA A 130 -8.01 -7.30 -16.85
C ALA A 130 -8.00 -5.97 -16.09
N PHE A 131 -6.86 -5.63 -15.47
CA PHE A 131 -6.66 -4.31 -14.86
C PHE A 131 -6.78 -3.17 -15.89
N ASP A 132 -6.04 -3.25 -17.02
CA ASP A 132 -6.10 -2.27 -18.10
C ASP A 132 -7.52 -2.12 -18.67
N THR A 133 -8.23 -3.24 -18.86
CA THR A 133 -9.61 -3.24 -19.35
C THR A 133 -10.55 -2.53 -18.39
N TRP A 134 -10.38 -2.77 -17.09
CA TRP A 134 -11.12 -2.08 -16.04
C TRP A 134 -10.83 -0.57 -16.05
N CYS A 135 -9.56 -0.16 -16.16
CA CYS A 135 -9.19 1.25 -16.33
C CYS A 135 -9.85 1.86 -17.59
N LEU A 136 -9.75 1.20 -18.74
CA LEU A 136 -10.29 1.67 -20.02
C LEU A 136 -11.82 1.78 -20.06
N ALA A 137 -12.54 0.89 -19.36
CA ALA A 137 -13.99 1.00 -19.22
C ALA A 137 -14.39 2.36 -18.62
N ARG A 138 -13.58 2.89 -17.69
CA ARG A 138 -13.79 4.20 -17.06
C ARG A 138 -13.45 5.37 -17.98
N VAL A 139 -12.42 5.24 -18.83
CA VAL A 139 -12.11 6.25 -19.86
C VAL A 139 -13.31 6.49 -20.77
N THR A 140 -14.04 5.43 -21.12
CA THR A 140 -15.24 5.52 -21.97
C THR A 140 -16.32 6.39 -21.34
N ALA A 141 -16.57 6.20 -20.04
CA ALA A 141 -17.55 6.97 -19.29
C ALA A 141 -17.16 8.45 -19.17
N LEU A 142 -15.86 8.77 -19.16
CA LEU A 142 -15.35 10.12 -18.90
C LEU A 142 -15.01 10.91 -20.17
N ARG A 143 -14.48 10.26 -21.20
CA ARG A 143 -13.85 10.92 -22.37
C ARG A 143 -14.34 10.40 -23.72
N GLY A 144 -15.30 9.47 -23.73
CA GLY A 144 -15.94 8.96 -24.94
C GLY A 144 -15.20 7.81 -25.63
N PRO A 145 -15.84 7.20 -26.66
CA PRO A 145 -15.41 5.92 -27.24
C PRO A 145 -14.11 6.00 -28.05
N PHE A 146 -13.83 7.13 -28.72
CA PHE A 146 -12.62 7.30 -29.53
C PHE A 146 -11.34 7.28 -28.67
N VAL A 147 -11.38 7.91 -27.49
CA VAL A 147 -10.24 7.91 -26.55
C VAL A 147 -9.98 6.49 -26.05
N ARG A 148 -11.03 5.73 -25.73
CA ARG A 148 -10.93 4.33 -25.33
C ARG A 148 -10.27 3.48 -26.43
N LEU A 149 -10.69 3.62 -27.69
CA LEU A 149 -10.13 2.86 -28.82
C LEU A 149 -8.63 3.16 -29.02
N LYS A 150 -8.26 4.45 -28.99
CA LYS A 150 -6.85 4.88 -29.05
C LYS A 150 -6.01 4.19 -27.97
N TRP A 151 -6.45 4.27 -26.71
CA TRP A 151 -5.69 3.70 -25.59
C TRP A 151 -5.72 2.17 -25.56
N GLN A 152 -6.81 1.54 -25.97
CA GLN A 152 -6.85 0.09 -26.19
C GLN A 152 -5.80 -0.35 -27.20
N TRP A 153 -5.64 0.38 -28.29
CA TRP A 153 -4.63 0.07 -29.30
C TRP A 153 -3.21 0.29 -28.78
N LEU A 154 -2.96 1.40 -28.07
CA LEU A 154 -1.65 1.69 -27.47
C LEU A 154 -1.25 0.63 -26.43
N MET A 155 -2.14 0.26 -25.52
CA MET A 155 -1.86 -0.72 -24.46
C MET A 155 -1.69 -2.17 -24.99
N ARG A 156 -2.12 -2.47 -26.22
CA ARG A 156 -1.80 -3.76 -26.87
C ARG A 156 -0.33 -3.88 -27.26
N ARG A 157 0.36 -2.74 -27.44
CA ARG A 157 1.75 -2.68 -27.87
C ARG A 157 2.74 -2.62 -26.70
N GLU A 158 2.24 -2.39 -25.49
CA GLU A 158 3.04 -2.40 -24.28
C GLU A 158 3.46 -3.82 -23.89
N LYS A 159 4.70 -3.95 -23.44
CA LYS A 159 5.21 -5.22 -22.93
C LYS A 159 4.51 -5.51 -21.62
N ARG A 160 3.80 -6.64 -21.56
CA ARG A 160 3.13 -7.10 -20.34
C ARG A 160 4.07 -7.91 -19.48
N ASN A 161 3.85 -7.84 -18.18
CA ASN A 161 4.54 -8.72 -17.26
C ASN A 161 4.03 -10.16 -17.44
N PRO A 162 4.91 -11.16 -17.30
CA PRO A 162 4.49 -12.55 -17.34
C PRO A 162 3.51 -12.83 -16.18
N PRO A 163 2.61 -13.81 -16.33
CA PRO A 163 1.78 -14.27 -15.21
C PRO A 163 2.68 -14.65 -14.02
N GLY A 164 2.34 -14.21 -12.80
CA GLY A 164 3.19 -14.45 -11.63
C GLY A 164 4.16 -13.33 -11.26
N ALA A 165 4.32 -12.30 -12.08
CA ALA A 165 5.29 -11.21 -11.84
C ALA A 165 4.66 -9.95 -11.22
N PHE A 166 3.64 -10.10 -10.37
CA PHE A 166 3.13 -8.97 -9.58
C PHE A 166 3.82 -8.95 -8.23
N VAL A 167 4.46 -7.83 -7.94
CA VAL A 167 5.29 -7.61 -6.76
C VAL A 167 4.52 -6.78 -5.75
N LEU A 168 4.84 -6.93 -4.46
CA LEU A 168 4.30 -6.05 -3.44
C LEU A 168 4.74 -4.60 -3.72
N THR A 169 3.78 -3.69 -3.74
CA THR A 169 3.97 -2.25 -3.85
C THR A 169 3.34 -1.58 -2.63
N HIS A 170 3.93 -0.48 -2.16
CA HIS A 170 3.43 0.25 -1.01
C HIS A 170 2.20 1.09 -1.37
N GLY A 171 2.22 1.73 -2.54
CA GLY A 171 1.12 2.57 -3.02
C GLY A 171 1.22 4.04 -2.58
N ASP A 172 1.78 4.32 -1.40
CA ASP A 172 2.07 5.67 -0.90
C ASP A 172 3.43 5.77 -0.21
N LEU A 173 4.51 5.57 -0.97
CA LEU A 173 5.88 5.61 -0.44
C LEU A 173 6.35 7.06 -0.25
N SER A 174 5.75 7.77 0.69
CA SER A 174 6.06 9.16 1.03
C SER A 174 6.92 9.25 2.31
N PRO A 175 7.69 10.34 2.53
CA PRO A 175 8.56 10.46 3.71
C PRO A 175 7.79 10.34 5.04
N ARG A 176 6.54 10.79 5.08
CA ARG A 176 5.64 10.65 6.24
C ARG A 176 5.35 9.20 6.64
N ASN A 177 5.52 8.26 5.70
CA ASN A 177 5.24 6.84 5.88
C ASN A 177 6.53 6.02 6.11
N ILE A 178 7.67 6.71 6.29
CA ILE A 178 8.98 6.10 6.51
C ILE A 178 9.56 6.67 7.81
N ILE A 179 9.66 5.82 8.83
CA ILE A 179 10.30 6.17 10.10
C ILE A 179 11.80 5.92 9.97
N VAL A 180 12.60 6.93 10.31
CA VAL A 180 14.06 6.88 10.27
C VAL A 180 14.61 7.15 11.66
N GLN A 181 15.58 6.35 12.09
CA GLN A 181 16.34 6.57 13.31
C GLN A 181 17.82 6.45 13.02
N ASP A 182 18.61 7.41 13.50
CA ASP A 182 20.07 7.44 13.35
C ASP A 182 20.53 7.28 11.88
N GLY A 183 19.76 7.84 10.94
CA GLY A 183 20.05 7.79 9.51
C GLY A 183 19.63 6.49 8.81
N VAL A 184 18.94 5.60 9.50
CA VAL A 184 18.52 4.28 8.98
C VAL A 184 17.00 4.15 9.06
N ILE A 185 16.36 3.62 8.00
CA ILE A 185 14.91 3.39 7.99
C ILE A 185 14.60 2.28 8.97
N THR A 186 13.83 2.55 10.01
CA THR A 186 13.40 1.54 10.97
C THR A 186 12.09 0.90 10.56
N VAL A 187 11.09 1.67 10.13
CA VAL A 187 9.74 1.16 9.85
C VAL A 187 9.14 1.84 8.62
N ILE A 188 8.48 1.06 7.77
CA ILE A 188 7.53 1.56 6.77
C ILE A 188 6.11 1.29 7.29
N ILE A 189 5.27 2.31 7.27
CA ILE A 189 3.90 2.31 7.82
C ILE A 189 2.89 2.76 6.76
N ASP A 190 1.60 2.71 7.10
CA ASP A 190 0.51 3.18 6.23
C ASP A 190 0.34 2.30 4.99
N TRP A 191 0.18 1.00 5.24
CA TRP A 191 0.03 -0.01 4.18
C TRP A 191 -1.39 -0.08 3.62
N GLU A 192 -2.28 0.89 3.88
CA GLU A 192 -3.68 0.83 3.43
C GLU A 192 -3.83 0.81 1.90
N THR A 193 -2.92 1.47 1.19
CA THR A 193 -2.87 1.58 -0.29
C THR A 193 -2.08 0.45 -0.94
N SER A 194 -1.45 -0.40 -0.14
CA SER A 194 -0.56 -1.45 -0.63
C SER A 194 -1.30 -2.54 -1.38
N GLY A 195 -0.57 -3.17 -2.29
CA GLY A 195 -1.09 -4.24 -3.11
C GLY A 195 -0.04 -4.78 -4.06
N PHE A 196 -0.37 -5.90 -4.70
CA PHE A 196 0.49 -6.48 -5.71
C PHE A 196 0.12 -5.95 -7.08
N TYR A 197 1.10 -5.34 -7.72
CA TYR A 197 0.98 -4.74 -9.04
C TYR A 197 2.22 -5.10 -9.88
N PRO A 198 2.19 -4.84 -11.20
CA PRO A 198 3.43 -4.71 -11.96
C PRO A 198 4.42 -3.77 -11.26
N GLU A 199 5.70 -4.12 -11.22
CA GLU A 199 6.72 -3.34 -10.50
C GLU A 199 6.74 -1.86 -10.92
N TYR A 200 6.58 -1.60 -12.21
CA TYR A 200 6.56 -0.26 -12.79
C TYR A 200 5.36 0.59 -12.31
N ALA A 201 4.30 -0.04 -11.80
CA ALA A 201 3.06 0.64 -11.45
C ALA A 201 3.28 1.61 -10.27
N GLU A 202 4.11 1.23 -9.31
CA GLU A 202 4.43 2.10 -8.17
C GLU A 202 5.15 3.38 -8.61
N TYR A 203 6.04 3.30 -9.60
CA TYR A 203 6.62 4.48 -10.23
C TYR A 203 5.56 5.33 -10.93
N ALA A 204 4.65 4.70 -11.68
CA ALA A 204 3.58 5.43 -12.38
C ALA A 204 2.64 6.16 -11.40
N PHE A 205 2.26 5.50 -10.31
CA PHE A 205 1.42 6.08 -9.26
C PHE A 205 2.15 7.22 -8.55
N ALA A 206 3.40 7.01 -8.14
CA ALA A 206 4.21 8.03 -7.49
C ALA A 206 4.40 9.29 -8.35
N MET A 207 4.51 9.14 -9.67
CA MET A 207 4.75 10.27 -10.57
C MET A 207 3.47 11.00 -10.98
N MET A 208 2.35 10.28 -11.13
CA MET A 208 1.12 10.83 -11.75
C MET A 208 -0.05 10.98 -10.78
N LEU A 209 -0.06 10.30 -9.63
CA LEU A 209 -1.21 10.27 -8.71
C LEU A 209 -0.87 10.88 -7.34
N SER A 210 0.39 10.83 -6.91
CA SER A 210 0.81 11.31 -5.58
C SER A 210 1.05 12.82 -5.53
N HIS A 211 -0.02 13.62 -5.51
CA HIS A 211 0.06 15.10 -5.47
C HIS A 211 0.60 15.65 -4.14
N GLY A 212 0.56 14.82 -3.09
CA GLY A 212 1.07 15.16 -1.77
C GLY A 212 2.56 14.85 -1.57
N HIS A 213 3.28 14.39 -2.60
CA HIS A 213 4.72 14.18 -2.49
C HIS A 213 5.47 15.50 -2.46
N GLU A 214 6.38 15.61 -1.49
CA GLU A 214 7.28 16.75 -1.37
C GLU A 214 8.21 16.81 -2.60
N LYS A 215 8.43 18.00 -3.15
CA LYS A 215 9.19 18.16 -4.41
C LYS A 215 10.60 17.55 -4.36
N TRP A 216 11.24 17.56 -3.19
CA TRP A 216 12.57 16.98 -2.99
C TRP A 216 12.57 15.45 -2.98
N TRP A 217 11.42 14.81 -2.74
CA TRP A 217 11.28 13.36 -2.69
C TRP A 217 11.14 12.73 -4.08
N THR A 218 10.54 13.46 -5.03
CA THR A 218 10.34 13.00 -6.40
C THR A 218 11.63 12.51 -7.09
N PRO A 219 12.78 13.22 -7.02
CA PRO A 219 14.04 12.70 -7.54
C PRO A 219 14.48 11.38 -6.89
N VAL A 220 14.29 11.23 -5.58
CA VAL A 220 14.64 10.00 -4.85
C VAL A 220 13.81 8.83 -5.37
N LEU A 221 12.49 9.00 -5.47
CA LEU A 221 11.59 7.99 -6.02
C LEU A 221 11.94 7.60 -7.46
N LYS A 222 12.36 8.58 -8.29
CA LYS A 222 12.82 8.30 -9.65
C LYS A 222 14.11 7.48 -9.71
N GLU A 223 14.95 7.59 -8.69
CA GLU A 223 16.21 6.86 -8.61
C GLU A 223 16.05 5.42 -8.10
N VAL A 224 15.05 5.18 -7.24
CA VAL A 224 14.87 3.90 -6.54
C VAL A 224 13.77 3.02 -7.13
N LEU A 225 12.75 3.59 -7.77
CA LEU A 225 11.65 2.83 -8.36
C LEU A 225 11.91 2.49 -9.83
N GLN A 226 11.39 1.34 -10.27
CA GLN A 226 11.50 0.88 -11.64
C GLN A 226 10.70 1.80 -12.60
N PRO A 227 11.35 2.50 -13.54
CA PRO A 227 10.65 3.38 -14.47
C PRO A 227 9.75 2.59 -15.42
N CYS A 228 8.66 3.24 -15.85
CA CYS A 228 7.73 2.72 -16.84
C CYS A 228 7.82 3.50 -18.17
N SER A 229 7.15 3.00 -19.21
CA SER A 229 7.10 3.70 -20.50
C SER A 229 6.35 5.03 -20.39
N LYS A 230 6.66 5.97 -21.29
CA LYS A 230 5.93 7.25 -21.37
C LYS A 230 4.43 7.03 -21.58
N GLN A 231 4.06 6.01 -22.36
CA GLN A 231 2.69 5.62 -22.60
C GLN A 231 1.99 5.15 -21.30
N ARG A 232 2.68 4.42 -20.42
CA ARG A 232 2.14 4.02 -19.11
C ARG A 232 1.95 5.20 -18.17
N LEU A 233 2.86 6.18 -18.17
CA LEU A 233 2.67 7.44 -17.44
C LEU A 233 1.46 8.21 -17.96
N GLU A 234 1.40 8.45 -19.27
CA GLU A 234 0.29 9.17 -19.90
C GLU A 234 -1.03 8.43 -19.70
N PHE A 235 -1.04 7.09 -19.74
CA PHE A 235 -2.22 6.28 -19.45
C PHE A 235 -2.68 6.47 -18.00
N THR A 236 -1.76 6.42 -17.04
CA THR A 236 -2.05 6.64 -15.60
C THR A 236 -2.61 8.03 -15.37
N ARG A 237 -2.03 9.04 -16.03
CA ARG A 237 -2.48 10.44 -16.01
C ARG A 237 -3.90 10.66 -16.55
N LEU A 238 -4.41 9.80 -17.44
CA LEU A 238 -5.80 9.91 -17.89
C LEU A 238 -6.82 9.88 -16.76
N PHE A 239 -6.44 9.21 -15.67
CA PHE A 239 -7.25 8.92 -14.49
C PHE A 239 -6.92 9.84 -13.31
N GLU A 240 -5.92 10.71 -13.45
CA GLU A 240 -5.50 11.73 -12.46
C GLU A 240 -6.59 12.80 -12.30
N ASP A 241 -7.02 13.39 -13.41
CA ASP A 241 -8.04 14.43 -13.42
C ASP A 241 -9.45 13.83 -13.44
N ARG A 242 -10.12 13.84 -12.28
CA ARG A 242 -11.51 14.30 -12.09
C ARG A 242 -12.06 13.91 -10.71
N GLY A 243 -12.18 14.89 -9.83
CA GLY A 243 -13.11 14.84 -8.71
C GLY A 243 -12.88 16.00 -7.75
N TRP A 244 -13.55 17.11 -8.08
CA TRP A 244 -13.50 18.47 -7.48
C TRP A 244 -12.30 19.31 -7.87
#